data_AF-A0AAN7ZK14-F1
#
_entry.id   AF-A0AAN7ZK14-F1
#
_cell.length_a   1.000
_cell.length_b   1.000
_cell.length_c   1.000
_cell.angle_alpha   90.00
_cell.angle_beta   90.00
_cell.angle_gamma   90.00
#
_symmetry.space_group_name_H-M   'P 1'
#
loop_
_entity.id
_entity.type
_entity.pdbx_description
1 polymer ?
#
loop_
_entity_poly.entity_id
_entity_poly.type
_entity_poly.pdbx_seq_one_letter_code
_entity_poly.pdbx_strand_id
1 'polypeptide(L)'
;MSCSQFLQQLEFLMKIQRNSTFEKPHYWWLSKKKSPPIFLSAKQECVIRQIVQKMSVGEQMKVMQSLTVWLEGHPFAPTEDIPDVCIGFLNKVQGVTILKCAHFTKVSRFRRSLRRFTSLLVSNGRKRVKFADEPVVFCIAY
;
A
#
# COMPACT_ATOMS: atom_id res chain seq x y z
N MET A 1 -7.56 12.78 -0.12
CA MET A 1 -6.45 13.51 -0.74
C MET A 1 -6.59 13.37 -2.25
N SER A 2 -6.50 14.48 -2.98
CA SER A 2 -6.54 14.45 -4.45
C SER A 2 -5.19 13.98 -5.01
N CYS A 3 -5.19 13.46 -6.23
CA CYS A 3 -3.96 13.07 -6.92
C CYS A 3 -2.99 14.25 -7.10
N SER A 4 -3.52 15.46 -7.31
CA SER A 4 -2.71 16.69 -7.36
C SER A 4 -2.02 17.01 -6.04
N GLN A 5 -2.71 16.82 -4.91
CA GLN A 5 -2.15 17.02 -3.57
C GLN A 5 -1.02 16.01 -3.28
N PHE A 6 -1.17 14.75 -3.69
CA PHE A 6 -0.13 13.73 -3.54
C PHE A 6 1.15 14.12 -4.29
N LEU A 7 1.03 14.58 -5.54
CA LEU A 7 2.19 15.01 -6.34
C LEU A 7 2.86 16.25 -5.74
N GLN A 8 2.08 17.22 -5.27
CA GLN A 8 2.63 18.39 -4.58
C GLN A 8 3.42 18.01 -3.31
N GLN A 9 2.92 17.03 -2.54
CA GLN A 9 3.64 16.53 -1.37
C GLN A 9 4.94 15.83 -1.75
N LEU A 10 4.93 15.01 -2.81
CA LEU A 10 6.13 14.37 -3.33
C LEU A 10 7.17 15.40 -3.79
N GLU A 11 6.76 16.41 -4.55
CA GLU A 11 7.64 17.50 -4.98
C GLU A 11 8.20 18.28 -3.79
N PHE A 12 7.39 18.47 -2.75
CA PHE A 12 7.83 19.13 -1.52
C PHE A 12 8.91 18.31 -0.80
N LEU A 13 8.76 16.99 -0.72
CA LEU A 13 9.78 16.10 -0.17
C LEU A 13 11.08 16.14 -0.98
N MET A 14 10.99 16.14 -2.31
CA MET A 14 12.16 16.28 -3.18
C MET A 14 12.88 17.62 -2.95
N LYS A 15 12.14 18.71 -2.75
CA LYS A 15 12.70 20.03 -2.42
C LYS A 15 13.41 20.02 -1.07
N ILE A 16 12.83 19.39 -0.05
CA ILE A 16 13.45 19.27 1.27
C ILE A 16 14.76 18.49 1.17
N GLN A 17 14.73 17.31 0.53
CA GLN A 17 15.92 16.46 0.41
C GLN A 17 17.05 17.21 -0.30
N ARG A 18 16.74 17.93 -1.38
CA ARG A 18 17.75 18.71 -2.08
C ARG A 18 18.39 19.78 -1.20
N ASN A 19 17.59 20.44 -0.37
CA ASN A 19 18.08 21.48 0.53
C ASN A 19 18.88 20.89 1.70
N SER A 20 18.61 19.65 2.12
CA SER A 20 19.37 18.97 3.17
C SER A 20 20.72 18.43 2.68
N THR A 21 20.85 18.02 1.41
CA THR A 21 22.12 17.53 0.86
C THR A 21 23.15 18.63 0.62
N PHE A 22 22.70 19.88 0.45
CA PHE A 22 23.59 21.04 0.36
C PHE A 22 23.99 21.51 1.76
N GLU A 23 24.95 20.83 2.39
CA GLU A 23 25.71 21.45 3.48
C GLU A 23 26.33 22.75 2.93
N LYS A 24 25.87 23.91 3.41
CA LYS A 24 26.24 25.20 2.83
C LYS A 24 27.72 25.47 3.11
N PRO A 25 28.60 25.52 2.09
CA PRO A 25 29.95 26.02 2.31
C PRO A 25 29.88 27.49 2.76
N HIS A 26 30.87 27.95 3.54
CA HIS A 26 30.96 29.33 4.07
C HIS A 26 30.80 30.44 3.00
N TYR A 27 30.93 30.10 1.72
CA TYR A 27 30.80 31.00 0.58
C TYR A 27 29.68 30.60 -0.41
N TRP A 28 28.64 29.89 0.05
CA TRP A 28 27.53 29.40 -0.80
C TRP A 28 26.87 30.49 -1.66
N TRP A 29 26.89 31.74 -1.20
CA TRP A 29 26.35 32.91 -1.90
C TRP A 29 27.15 33.30 -3.16
N LEU A 30 28.44 32.95 -3.24
CA LEU A 30 29.29 33.12 -4.44
C LEU A 30 29.03 32.03 -5.48
N SER A 31 28.54 30.86 -5.06
CA SER A 31 28.21 29.73 -5.92
C SER A 31 26.76 29.71 -6.39
N LYS A 32 26.05 30.86 -6.38
CA LYS A 32 24.64 31.04 -6.79
C LYS A 32 24.39 30.74 -8.29
N LYS A 33 24.91 29.64 -8.83
CA LYS A 33 24.34 29.01 -10.01
C LYS A 33 22.96 28.54 -9.59
N LYS A 34 21.91 29.08 -10.22
CA LYS A 34 20.53 28.66 -9.96
C LYS A 34 20.50 27.13 -10.03
N SER A 35 20.07 26.51 -8.94
CA SER A 35 19.98 25.06 -8.88
C SER A 35 18.98 24.60 -9.96
N PRO A 36 19.33 23.62 -10.80
CA PRO A 36 18.47 23.20 -11.92
C PRO A 36 17.08 22.83 -11.40
N PRO A 37 15.98 23.09 -12.11
CA PRO A 37 14.65 22.81 -11.57
C PRO A 37 14.53 21.32 -11.23
N ILE A 38 13.87 21.00 -10.11
CA ILE A 38 13.55 19.60 -9.77
C ILE A 38 12.43 19.19 -10.71
N PHE A 39 12.72 18.31 -11.65
CA PHE A 39 11.72 17.79 -12.57
C PHE A 39 11.38 16.36 -12.19
N LEU A 40 10.09 16.12 -11.97
CA LEU A 40 9.55 14.78 -12.07
C LEU A 40 9.54 14.40 -13.56
N SER A 41 10.07 13.24 -13.93
CA SER A 41 9.96 12.79 -15.31
C SER A 41 8.48 12.62 -15.66
N ALA A 42 8.05 13.07 -16.85
CA ALA A 42 6.66 12.91 -17.30
C ALA A 42 6.21 11.43 -17.26
N LYS A 43 7.14 10.50 -17.47
CA LYS A 43 6.89 9.05 -17.34
C LYS A 43 6.58 8.67 -15.89
N GLN A 44 7.40 9.12 -14.93
CA GLN A 44 7.19 8.86 -13.51
C GLN A 44 5.89 9.49 -13.03
N GLU A 45 5.60 10.72 -13.44
CA GLU A 45 4.35 11.41 -13.11
C GLU A 45 3.13 10.62 -13.59
N CYS A 46 3.15 10.17 -14.84
CA CYS A 46 2.06 9.40 -15.43
C CYS A 46 1.81 8.11 -14.63
N VAL A 47 2.87 7.37 -14.30
CA VAL A 47 2.77 6.12 -13.51
C VAL A 47 2.21 6.40 -12.12
N ILE A 48 2.72 7.40 -11.43
CA ILE A 48 2.26 7.79 -10.09
C ILE A 48 0.77 8.17 -10.14
N ARG A 49 0.35 8.99 -11.11
CA ARG A 49 -1.05 9.37 -11.29
C ARG A 49 -1.95 8.15 -11.48
N GLN A 50 -1.56 7.23 -12.35
CA GLN A 50 -2.35 6.02 -12.64
C GLN A 50 -2.55 5.13 -11.40
N ILE A 51 -1.51 4.99 -10.56
CA ILE A 51 -1.59 4.15 -9.36
C ILE A 51 -2.39 4.87 -8.27
N VAL A 52 -2.07 6.14 -7.99
CA VAL A 52 -2.69 6.93 -6.92
C VAL A 52 -4.19 7.10 -7.13
N GLN A 53 -4.66 7.25 -8.37
CA GLN A 53 -6.10 7.32 -8.69
C GLN A 53 -6.89 6.09 -8.27
N LYS A 54 -6.24 4.92 -8.19
CA LYS A 54 -6.87 3.64 -7.82
C LYS A 54 -6.75 3.34 -6.32
N MET A 55 -6.06 4.19 -5.55
CA MET A 55 -5.78 3.99 -4.14
C MET A 55 -6.72 4.81 -3.26
N SER A 56 -7.08 4.25 -2.12
CA SER A 56 -7.79 4.99 -1.08
C SER A 56 -6.87 6.02 -0.41
N VAL A 57 -7.47 7.04 0.21
CA VAL A 57 -6.72 8.10 0.91
C VAL A 57 -5.83 7.52 2.01
N GLY A 58 -6.30 6.50 2.73
CA GLY A 58 -5.51 5.83 3.77
C GLY A 58 -4.28 5.10 3.22
N GLU A 59 -4.38 4.49 2.04
CA GLU A 59 -3.24 3.85 1.38
C GLU A 59 -2.24 4.88 0.85
N GLN A 60 -2.72 5.99 0.29
CA GLN A 60 -1.86 7.10 -0.15
C GLN A 60 -1.05 7.67 1.02
N MET A 61 -1.68 7.87 2.19
CA MET A 61 -0.99 8.34 3.40
C MET A 61 0.07 7.35 3.90
N LYS A 62 -0.20 6.04 3.86
CA LYS A 62 0.79 5.01 4.23
C LYS A 62 2.02 5.03 3.33
N VAL A 63 1.83 5.27 2.03
CA VAL A 63 2.95 5.41 1.08
C VAL A 63 3.77 6.65 1.42
N MET A 64 3.13 7.78 1.71
CA MET A 64 3.86 8.99 2.13
C MET A 64 4.63 8.80 3.43
N GLN A 65 4.04 8.15 4.43
CA GLN A 65 4.74 7.80 5.67
C GLN A 65 5.93 6.86 5.44
N SER A 66 5.77 5.88 4.54
CA SER A 66 6.87 4.96 4.19
C SER A 66 8.00 5.69 3.47
N LEU A 67 7.65 6.67 2.62
CA LEU A 67 8.62 7.48 1.91
C LEU A 67 9.37 8.44 2.84
N THR A 68 8.70 9.07 3.81
CA THR A 68 9.36 9.93 4.80
C THR A 68 10.32 9.14 5.67
N VAL A 69 9.91 7.96 6.16
CA VAL A 69 10.77 7.06 6.95
C VAL A 69 11.99 6.61 6.13
N TRP A 70 11.80 6.34 4.84
CA TRP A 70 12.91 5.97 3.96
C TRP A 70 13.91 7.12 3.78
N LEU A 71 13.42 8.36 3.61
CA LEU A 71 14.26 9.56 3.50
C LEU A 71 15.05 9.83 4.80
N GLU A 72 14.44 9.63 5.97
CA GLU A 72 15.13 9.72 7.26
C GLU A 72 16.28 8.70 7.36
N GLY A 73 16.11 7.49 6.82
CA GLY A 73 17.16 6.48 6.77
C GLY A 73 18.23 6.71 5.69
N HIS A 74 17.95 7.55 4.69
CA HIS A 74 18.85 7.82 3.55
C HIS A 74 18.97 9.34 3.29
N PRO A 75 19.58 10.10 4.21
CA PRO A 75 19.62 11.57 4.14
C PRO A 75 20.43 12.11 2.95
N PHE A 76 21.29 11.27 2.34
CA PHE A 76 22.10 11.63 1.17
C PHE A 76 21.58 11.00 -0.12
N ALA A 77 20.38 10.43 -0.12
CA ALA A 77 19.78 9.86 -1.32
C ALA A 77 19.66 10.93 -2.43
N PRO A 78 20.04 10.61 -3.68
CA PRO A 78 19.83 11.50 -4.81
C PRO A 78 18.35 11.89 -4.92
N THR A 79 18.08 13.17 -5.16
CA THR A 79 16.71 13.67 -5.31
C THR A 79 15.99 12.98 -6.49
N GLU A 80 16.73 12.53 -7.49
CA GLU A 80 16.23 11.87 -8.70
C GLU A 80 15.72 10.44 -8.44
N ASP A 81 16.16 9.79 -7.36
CA ASP A 81 15.78 8.42 -7.02
C ASP A 81 14.46 8.37 -6.23
N ILE A 82 14.07 9.49 -5.59
CA ILE A 82 12.88 9.58 -4.73
C ILE A 82 11.59 9.17 -5.46
N PRO A 83 11.33 9.59 -6.71
CA PRO A 83 10.14 9.18 -7.45
C PRO A 83 10.10 7.68 -7.73
N ASP A 84 11.24 7.05 -8.03
CA ASP A 84 11.31 5.62 -8.31
C ASP A 84 11.08 4.79 -7.05
N VAL A 85 11.63 5.24 -5.92
CA VAL A 85 11.35 4.66 -4.60
C VAL A 85 9.87 4.81 -4.25
N CYS A 86 9.27 5.97 -4.54
CA CYS A 86 7.84 6.21 -4.34
C CYS A 86 6.99 5.23 -5.17
N ILE A 87 7.34 5.02 -6.44
CA ILE A 87 6.69 4.02 -7.32
C ILE A 87 6.84 2.60 -6.72
N GLY A 88 8.00 2.26 -6.18
CA GLY A 88 8.22 1.00 -5.47
C GLY A 88 7.26 0.79 -4.30
N PHE A 89 7.07 1.81 -3.46
CA PHE A 89 6.12 1.75 -2.35
C PHE A 89 4.66 1.68 -2.82
N LEU A 90 4.29 2.45 -3.84
CA LEU A 90 2.96 2.41 -4.45
C LEU A 90 2.61 0.99 -4.93
N ASN A 91 3.53 0.36 -5.67
CA ASN A 91 3.37 -1.01 -6.16
C ASN A 91 3.26 -2.03 -5.02
N LYS A 92 4.05 -1.86 -3.95
CA LYS A 92 4.01 -2.75 -2.78
C LYS A 92 2.65 -2.71 -2.08
N VAL A 93 2.11 -1.50 -1.85
CA VAL A 93 0.80 -1.35 -1.21
C VAL A 93 -0.31 -1.90 -2.09
N GLN A 94 -0.26 -1.62 -3.40
CA GLN A 94 -1.22 -2.16 -4.35
C GLN A 94 -1.18 -3.70 -4.41
N GLY A 95 0.01 -4.31 -4.41
CA GLY A 95 0.19 -5.76 -4.38
C GLY A 95 -0.44 -6.41 -3.15
N VAL A 96 -0.26 -5.81 -1.97
CA VAL A 96 -0.88 -6.28 -0.72
C VAL A 96 -2.42 -6.22 -0.81
N THR A 97 -2.97 -5.16 -1.39
CA THR A 97 -4.42 -5.01 -1.57
C THR A 97 -4.98 -6.05 -2.54
N ILE A 98 -4.29 -6.30 -3.66
CA ILE A 98 -4.65 -7.36 -4.62
C ILE A 98 -4.65 -8.74 -3.95
N LEU A 99 -3.60 -9.06 -3.18
CA LEU A 99 -3.49 -10.34 -2.46
C LEU A 99 -4.62 -10.51 -1.44
N LYS A 100 -4.96 -9.45 -0.69
CA LYS A 100 -6.09 -9.46 0.25
C LYS A 100 -7.41 -9.72 -0.48
N CYS A 101 -7.70 -9.01 -1.56
CA CYS A 101 -8.90 -9.22 -2.37
C CYS A 101 -8.97 -10.64 -2.97
N ALA A 102 -7.85 -11.18 -3.44
CA ALA A 102 -7.76 -12.55 -3.93
C ALA A 102 -8.04 -13.59 -2.83
N HIS A 103 -7.57 -13.34 -1.60
CA HIS A 103 -7.83 -14.20 -0.46
C HIS A 103 -9.32 -14.18 -0.07
N PHE A 104 -9.94 -12.99 0.03
CA PHE A 104 -11.37 -12.87 0.35
C PHE A 104 -12.29 -13.46 -0.73
N THR A 105 -11.91 -13.37 -2.01
CA THR A 105 -12.65 -14.01 -3.10
C THR A 105 -12.54 -15.54 -3.05
N LYS A 106 -11.38 -16.11 -2.70
CA LYS A 106 -11.25 -17.57 -2.47
C LYS A 106 -12.10 -18.04 -1.29
N VAL A 107 -12.07 -17.34 -0.16
CA VAL A 107 -12.87 -17.70 1.03
C VAL A 107 -14.38 -17.58 0.77
N SER A 108 -14.81 -16.54 0.05
CA SER A 108 -16.23 -16.40 -0.32
C SER A 108 -16.70 -17.45 -1.32
N ARG A 109 -15.86 -17.84 -2.30
CA ARG A 109 -16.15 -18.98 -3.20
C ARG A 109 -16.23 -20.30 -2.44
N PHE A 110 -15.31 -20.55 -1.51
CA PHE A 110 -15.33 -21.73 -0.65
C PHE A 110 -16.61 -21.78 0.21
N ARG A 111 -16.97 -20.67 0.87
CA ARG A 111 -18.23 -20.56 1.64
C ARG A 111 -19.47 -20.80 0.77
N ARG A 112 -19.51 -20.29 -0.46
CA ARG A 112 -20.62 -20.56 -1.41
C ARG A 112 -20.65 -22.03 -1.83
N SER A 113 -19.48 -22.64 -2.06
CA SER A 113 -19.38 -24.07 -2.40
C SER A 113 -19.88 -24.95 -1.27
N LEU A 114 -19.47 -24.68 -0.02
CA LEU A 114 -19.98 -25.37 1.16
C LEU A 114 -21.47 -25.20 1.33
N ARG A 115 -22.01 -23.98 1.14
CA ARG A 115 -23.46 -23.74 1.26
C ARG A 115 -24.28 -24.52 0.23
N ARG A 116 -23.77 -24.68 -1.00
CA ARG A 116 -24.40 -25.51 -2.03
C ARG A 116 -24.31 -26.98 -1.65
N PHE A 117 -23.17 -27.45 -1.17
CA PHE A 117 -22.98 -28.83 -0.73
C PHE A 117 -23.88 -29.19 0.46
N THR A 118 -23.96 -28.31 1.47
CA THR A 118 -24.88 -28.51 2.60
C THR A 118 -26.35 -28.42 2.18
N SER A 119 -26.73 -27.53 1.25
CA SER A 119 -28.11 -27.49 0.73
C SER A 119 -28.52 -28.77 0.01
N LEU A 120 -27.60 -29.42 -0.70
CA LEU A 120 -27.83 -30.71 -1.37
C LEU A 120 -27.91 -31.87 -0.37
N LEU A 121 -27.10 -31.83 0.70
CA LEU A 121 -27.21 -32.80 1.80
C LEU A 121 -28.50 -32.62 2.61
N VAL A 122 -28.97 -31.38 2.78
CA VAL A 122 -30.22 -31.06 3.49
C VAL A 122 -31.46 -31.39 2.65
N SER A 123 -31.42 -31.25 1.31
CA SER A 123 -32.57 -31.64 0.47
C SER A 123 -32.73 -33.16 0.33
N ASN A 124 -31.65 -33.94 0.47
CA ASN A 124 -31.67 -35.40 0.41
C ASN A 124 -31.89 -36.07 1.77
N GLY A 125 -32.01 -35.30 2.87
CA GLY A 125 -32.11 -35.82 4.22
C GLY A 125 -33.19 -35.13 5.04
N ARG A 126 -34.46 -35.46 4.83
CA ARG A 126 -35.51 -35.27 5.85
C ARG A 126 -35.21 -36.18 7.05
N LYS A 127 -34.28 -35.78 7.92
CA LYS A 127 -34.28 -36.14 9.35
C LYS A 127 -33.84 -34.91 10.13
N ARG A 128 -34.77 -34.33 10.89
CA ARG A 128 -34.52 -33.22 11.82
C ARG A 128 -33.51 -33.68 12.87
N VAL A 129 -32.25 -33.31 12.70
CA VAL A 129 -31.28 -33.38 13.81
C VAL A 129 -31.46 -32.11 14.62
N LYS A 130 -31.99 -32.25 15.84
CA LYS A 130 -31.95 -31.19 16.84
C LYS A 130 -30.49 -31.11 17.29
N PHE A 131 -29.81 -30.01 16.99
CA PHE A 131 -28.56 -29.70 17.67
C PHE A 131 -28.92 -29.40 19.13
N ALA A 132 -28.50 -30.27 20.04
CA ALA A 132 -28.43 -29.92 21.45
C ALA A 132 -27.20 -29.03 21.62
N ASP A 133 -27.36 -27.90 22.29
CA ASP A 133 -26.32 -26.87 22.49
C ASP A 133 -25.22 -27.27 23.49
N GLU A 134 -25.25 -28.49 24.03
CA GLU A 134 -24.25 -28.94 25.00
C GLU A 134 -23.15 -29.78 24.31
N PRO A 135 -21.87 -29.38 24.45
CA PRO A 135 -20.76 -30.17 23.92
C PRO A 135 -20.59 -31.45 24.74
N VAL A 136 -20.86 -32.60 24.12
CA VAL A 136 -20.59 -33.91 24.73
C VAL A 136 -19.10 -34.20 24.64
N VAL A 137 -18.41 -34.04 25.76
CA VAL A 137 -17.00 -34.43 25.94
C VAL A 137 -16.97 -35.91 26.30
N PHE A 138 -16.36 -36.75 25.45
CA PHE A 138 -16.12 -38.15 25.76
C PHE A 138 -14.73 -38.31 26.38
N CYS A 139 -14.67 -38.73 27.64
CA CYS A 139 -13.42 -39.17 28.28
C CYS A 139 -13.20 -40.65 27.96
N ILE A 140 -12.06 -40.96 27.34
CA ILE A 140 -11.62 -42.35 27.10
C ILE A 140 -10.84 -42.78 28.34
N ALA A 141 -11.35 -43.79 29.05
CA ALA A 141 -10.60 -44.45 30.12
C ALA A 141 -9.67 -45.50 29.51
N TYR A 142 -8.40 -45.47 29.93
CA TYR A 142 -7.35 -46.42 29.54
C TYR A 142 -7.58 -47.80 30.15
#